data_AF-A0A1C6P8B4-F1
#
_entry.id   AF-A0A1C6P8B4-F1
#
_cell.length_a   1.000
_cell.length_b   1.000
_cell.length_c   1.000
_cell.angle_alpha   90.00
_cell.angle_beta   90.00
_cell.angle_gamma   90.00
#
_symmetry.space_group_name_H-M   'P 1'
#
loop_
_entity.id
_entity.type
_entity.pdbx_description
1 polymer ?
#
loop_
_entity_poly.entity_id
_entity_poly.type
_entity_poly.pdbx_seq_one_letter_code
_entity_poly.pdbx_strand_id
1 'polypeptide(L)'
;MRRSTTGRDEAARGIAQLEGYLLAQTYRENARTEAEAFADRLPWLTSAQHEEVVSLYTDERMALTRRVLEATVQRCGELRQEYTERYEQLRGRLLLRVTVALLAMFAACATASAVLLAVAR
;
A
#
# COMPACT_ATOMS: atom_id res chain seq x y z
N MET A 1 8.97 12.48 25.35
CA MET A 1 8.87 12.68 23.89
C MET A 1 8.03 11.59 23.18
N ARG A 2 6.99 11.02 23.81
CA ARG A 2 6.17 9.90 23.28
C ARG A 2 4.69 10.27 23.04
N ARG A 3 4.24 11.43 23.57
CA ARG A 3 2.84 11.90 23.49
C ARG A 3 2.52 12.63 22.17
N SER A 4 3.51 13.27 21.56
CA SER A 4 3.36 14.02 20.29
C SER A 4 3.27 13.12 19.06
N THR A 5 3.86 11.92 19.09
CA THR A 5 3.75 10.94 18.01
C THR A 5 2.36 10.32 17.97
N THR A 6 1.81 9.94 19.13
CA THR A 6 0.46 9.38 19.24
C THR A 6 -0.62 10.33 18.73
N GLY A 7 -0.55 11.63 19.08
CA GLY A 7 -1.52 12.61 18.58
C GLY A 7 -1.41 12.85 17.08
N ARG A 8 -0.20 12.78 16.51
CA ARG A 8 0.02 12.87 15.05
C ARG A 8 -0.51 11.64 14.32
N ASP A 9 -0.30 10.45 14.88
CA ASP A 9 -0.76 9.18 14.32
C ASP A 9 -2.28 9.05 14.38
N GLU A 10 -2.91 9.59 15.42
CA GLU A 10 -4.36 9.68 15.54
C GLU A 10 -4.95 10.67 14.54
N ALA A 11 -4.36 11.85 14.39
CA ALA A 11 -4.77 12.81 13.37
C ALA A 11 -4.64 12.25 11.94
N ALA A 12 -3.53 11.56 11.64
CA ALA A 12 -3.32 10.93 10.35
C ALA A 12 -4.36 9.84 10.05
N ARG A 13 -4.71 9.01 11.05
CA ARG A 13 -5.79 8.01 10.92
C ARG A 13 -7.15 8.66 10.69
N GLY A 14 -7.44 9.74 11.42
CA GLY A 14 -8.68 10.51 11.25
C GLY A 14 -8.79 11.10 9.84
N ILE A 15 -7.72 11.69 9.32
CA ILE A 15 -7.67 12.22 7.94
C ILE A 15 -7.88 11.11 6.93
N ALA A 16 -7.17 9.99 7.04
CA ALA A 16 -7.33 8.87 6.11
C ALA A 16 -8.77 8.30 6.10
N GLN A 17 -9.43 8.26 7.26
CA GLN A 17 -10.82 7.84 7.36
C GLN A 17 -11.78 8.84 6.70
N LEU A 18 -11.55 10.14 6.88
CA LEU A 18 -12.32 11.19 6.22
C LEU A 18 -12.13 11.16 4.70
N GLU A 19 -10.89 11.03 4.22
CA GLU A 19 -10.59 10.88 2.80
C GLU A 19 -11.31 9.67 2.20
N GLY A 20 -11.27 8.52 2.90
CA GLY A 20 -11.99 7.32 2.49
C GLY A 20 -13.51 7.53 2.43
N TYR A 21 -14.09 8.24 3.41
CA TYR A 21 -15.50 8.58 3.41
C TYR A 21 -15.87 9.51 2.25
N LEU A 22 -15.09 10.57 2.02
CA LEU A 22 -15.32 11.53 0.95
C LEU A 22 -15.23 10.86 -0.42
N LEU A 23 -14.21 10.03 -0.63
CA LEU A 23 -14.05 9.26 -1.85
C LEU A 23 -15.24 8.32 -2.08
N ALA A 24 -15.71 7.64 -1.02
CA ALA A 24 -16.88 6.77 -1.11
C ALA A 24 -18.18 7.54 -1.41
N GLN A 25 -18.31 8.80 -0.96
CA GLN A 25 -19.43 9.65 -1.34
C GLN A 25 -19.35 10.05 -2.81
N THR A 26 -18.19 10.48 -3.30
CA THR A 26 -18.00 10.78 -4.73
C THR A 26 -18.32 9.58 -5.62
N TYR A 27 -17.88 8.37 -5.25
CA TYR A 27 -18.24 7.16 -6.01
C TYR A 27 -19.74 6.89 -6.02
N ARG A 28 -20.44 7.14 -4.91
CA ARG A 28 -21.89 6.96 -4.82
C ARG A 28 -22.66 7.96 -5.66
N GLU A 29 -22.25 9.23 -5.64
CA GLU A 29 -22.82 10.28 -6.48
C GLU A 29 -22.63 9.95 -7.97
N ASN A 30 -21.41 9.56 -8.36
CA ASN A 30 -21.12 9.13 -9.73
C ASN A 30 -21.96 7.91 -10.13
N ALA A 31 -22.05 6.90 -9.27
CA ALA A 31 -22.85 5.70 -9.52
C ALA A 31 -24.33 6.03 -9.70
N ARG A 32 -24.86 6.98 -8.92
CA ARG A 32 -26.23 7.46 -9.05
C ARG A 32 -26.45 8.22 -10.36
N THR A 33 -25.54 9.11 -10.75
CA THR A 33 -25.62 9.81 -12.04
C THR A 33 -25.55 8.83 -13.22
N GLU A 34 -24.67 7.82 -13.15
CA GLU A 34 -24.63 6.73 -14.14
C GLU A 34 -25.96 5.97 -14.19
N ALA A 35 -26.57 5.71 -13.02
CA ALA A 35 -27.84 5.01 -12.90
C ALA A 35 -29.01 5.80 -13.48
N GLU A 36 -29.08 7.11 -13.19
CA GLU A 36 -30.09 8.04 -13.73
C GLU A 36 -29.98 8.09 -15.25
N ALA A 37 -28.76 8.29 -15.78
CA ALA A 37 -28.52 8.27 -17.23
C ALA A 37 -28.87 6.93 -17.88
N PHE A 38 -28.74 5.81 -17.16
CA PHE A 38 -29.16 4.50 -17.64
C PHE A 38 -30.68 4.36 -17.65
N ALA A 39 -31.36 4.74 -16.56
CA ALA A 39 -32.81 4.66 -16.43
C ALA A 39 -33.54 5.61 -17.40
N ASP A 40 -32.97 6.78 -17.69
CA ASP A 40 -33.50 7.75 -18.67
C ASP A 40 -33.57 7.18 -20.10
N ARG A 41 -32.79 6.13 -20.40
CA ARG A 41 -32.83 5.43 -21.69
C ARG A 41 -34.02 4.47 -21.82
N LEU A 42 -34.81 4.30 -20.76
CA LEU A 42 -35.93 3.38 -20.67
C LEU A 42 -37.25 4.18 -20.54
N PRO A 43 -37.72 4.84 -21.62
CA PRO A 43 -38.83 5.80 -21.55
C PRO A 43 -40.19 5.16 -21.22
N TRP A 44 -40.29 3.84 -21.19
CA TRP A 44 -41.50 3.11 -20.81
C TRP A 44 -41.62 2.90 -19.29
N LEU A 45 -40.59 3.25 -18.50
CA LEU A 45 -40.65 3.14 -17.04
C LEU A 45 -41.54 4.22 -16.45
N THR A 46 -42.36 3.83 -15.47
CA THR A 46 -43.01 4.80 -14.58
C THR A 46 -41.97 5.45 -13.65
N SER A 47 -42.29 6.59 -13.05
CA SER A 47 -41.38 7.28 -12.13
C SER A 47 -40.93 6.40 -10.96
N ALA A 48 -41.83 5.56 -10.42
CA ALA A 48 -41.49 4.64 -9.35
C ALA A 48 -40.52 3.54 -9.81
N GLN A 49 -40.71 3.01 -11.02
CA GLN A 49 -39.80 2.01 -11.60
C GLN A 49 -38.44 2.61 -11.96
N HIS A 50 -38.42 3.88 -12.41
CA HIS A 50 -37.18 4.61 -12.66
C HIS A 50 -36.37 4.76 -11.37
N GLU A 51 -37.00 5.24 -10.29
CA GLU A 51 -36.34 5.40 -8.99
C GLU A 51 -35.82 4.07 -8.42
N GLU A 52 -36.60 2.99 -8.56
CA GLU A 52 -36.18 1.65 -8.15
C GLU A 52 -34.95 1.18 -8.94
N VAL A 53 -34.93 1.35 -10.26
CA VAL A 53 -33.78 1.02 -11.12
C VAL A 53 -32.55 1.84 -10.73
N VAL A 54 -32.72 3.13 -10.48
CA VAL A 54 -31.63 4.02 -10.04
C VAL A 54 -31.02 3.54 -8.73
N SER A 55 -31.86 3.21 -7.73
CA SER A 55 -31.39 2.70 -6.44
C SER A 55 -30.63 1.39 -6.59
N LEU A 56 -31.23 0.39 -7.25
CA LEU A 56 -30.63 -0.95 -7.41
C LEU A 56 -29.32 -0.90 -8.20
N TYR A 57 -29.27 -0.11 -9.28
CA TYR A 57 -28.04 0.05 -10.05
C TYR A 57 -26.95 0.73 -9.22
N THR A 58 -27.28 1.80 -8.49
CA THR A 58 -26.32 2.50 -7.62
C THR A 58 -25.70 1.54 -6.61
N ASP A 59 -26.52 0.71 -5.96
CA ASP A 59 -26.07 -0.26 -4.97
C ASP A 59 -25.18 -1.34 -5.58
N GLU A 60 -25.56 -1.93 -6.73
CA GLU A 60 -24.74 -2.94 -7.41
C GLU A 60 -23.42 -2.35 -7.91
N ARG A 61 -23.46 -1.11 -8.45
CA ARG A 61 -22.26 -0.39 -8.90
C ARG A 61 -21.30 -0.11 -7.75
N MET A 62 -21.82 0.26 -6.58
CA MET A 62 -21.02 0.44 -5.37
C MET A 62 -20.44 -0.88 -4.86
N ALA A 63 -21.23 -1.97 -4.89
CA ALA A 63 -20.76 -3.30 -4.50
C ALA A 63 -19.64 -3.81 -5.42
N LEU A 64 -19.78 -3.63 -6.74
CA LEU A 64 -18.73 -3.94 -7.71
C LEU A 64 -17.46 -3.12 -7.47
N THR A 65 -17.60 -1.81 -7.28
CA THR A 65 -16.46 -0.91 -7.03
C THR A 65 -15.69 -1.35 -5.78
N ARG A 66 -16.40 -1.71 -4.70
CA ARG A 66 -15.81 -2.29 -3.49
C ARG A 66 -15.03 -3.57 -3.78
N ARG A 67 -15.62 -4.55 -4.47
CA ARG A 67 -14.97 -5.82 -4.81
C ARG A 67 -13.69 -5.61 -5.62
N VAL A 68 -13.72 -4.71 -6.60
CA VAL A 68 -12.54 -4.40 -7.43
C VAL A 68 -11.44 -3.73 -6.60
N LEU A 69 -11.80 -2.79 -5.72
CA LEU A 69 -10.83 -2.13 -4.85
C LEU A 69 -10.20 -3.12 -3.88
N GLU A 70 -10.99 -3.99 -3.25
CA GLU A 70 -10.51 -5.03 -2.33
C GLU A 70 -9.54 -5.99 -3.04
N ALA A 71 -9.88 -6.47 -4.24
CA ALA A 71 -9.00 -7.30 -5.05
C ALA A 71 -7.69 -6.58 -5.44
N THR A 72 -7.77 -5.29 -5.77
CA THR A 72 -6.59 -4.48 -6.11
C THR A 72 -5.67 -4.30 -4.90
N VAL A 73 -6.23 -3.99 -3.73
CA VAL A 73 -5.48 -3.86 -2.48
C VAL A 73 -4.80 -5.18 -2.12
N GLN A 74 -5.53 -6.30 -2.22
CA GLN A 74 -4.96 -7.62 -1.98
C GLN A 74 -3.78 -7.88 -2.92
N ARG A 75 -3.95 -7.63 -4.23
CA ARG A 75 -2.90 -7.87 -5.22
C ARG A 75 -1.67 -6.98 -5.01
N CYS A 76 -1.87 -5.72 -4.66
CA CYS A 76 -0.78 -4.81 -4.29
C CYS A 76 -0.03 -5.31 -3.05
N GLY A 77 -0.75 -5.88 -2.07
CA GLY A 77 -0.16 -6.52 -0.89
C GLY A 77 0.71 -7.73 -1.24
N GLU A 78 0.19 -8.64 -2.07
CA GLU A 78 0.93 -9.80 -2.58
C GLU A 78 2.21 -9.40 -3.31
N LEU A 79 2.10 -8.43 -4.24
CA LEU A 79 3.26 -7.91 -4.97
C LEU A 79 4.27 -7.28 -4.01
N ARG A 80 3.82 -6.43 -3.08
CA ARG A 80 4.71 -5.81 -2.09
C ARG A 80 5.45 -6.87 -1.28
N GLN A 81 4.78 -7.94 -0.86
CA GLN A 81 5.41 -9.03 -0.12
C GLN A 81 6.48 -9.72 -0.98
N GLU A 82 6.14 -10.11 -2.21
CA GLU A 82 7.08 -10.78 -3.13
C GLU A 82 8.35 -9.94 -3.38
N TYR A 83 8.19 -8.62 -3.59
CA TYR A 83 9.33 -7.73 -3.78
C TYR A 83 10.13 -7.50 -2.49
N THR A 84 9.46 -7.39 -1.34
CA THR A 84 10.13 -7.19 -0.05
C THR A 84 10.97 -8.41 0.32
N GLU A 85 10.45 -9.63 0.10
CA GLU A 85 11.19 -10.86 0.35
C GLU A 85 12.44 -10.96 -0.52
N ARG A 86 12.32 -10.65 -1.83
CA ARG A 86 13.49 -10.60 -2.73
C ARG A 86 14.50 -9.55 -2.31
N TYR A 87 14.02 -8.38 -1.89
CA TYR A 87 14.88 -7.28 -1.43
C TYR A 87 15.63 -7.66 -0.15
N GLU A 88 14.94 -8.21 0.86
CA GLU A 88 15.56 -8.62 2.13
C GLU A 88 16.59 -9.75 1.91
N GLN A 89 16.34 -10.68 1.00
CA GLN A 89 17.33 -11.69 0.62
C GLN A 89 18.58 -11.07 -0.01
N LEU A 90 18.42 -10.13 -0.94
CA LEU A 90 19.53 -9.45 -1.59
C LEU A 90 20.32 -8.58 -0.58
N ARG A 91 19.60 -7.85 0.26
CA ARG A 91 20.15 -7.04 1.34
C ARG A 91 20.95 -7.89 2.31
N GLY A 92 20.42 -9.03 2.76
CA GLY A 92 21.13 -9.96 3.63
C GLY A 92 22.43 -10.48 3.01
N ARG A 93 22.40 -10.85 1.72
CA ARG A 93 23.62 -11.28 0.99
C ARG A 93 24.65 -10.17 0.87
N LEU A 94 24.23 -8.94 0.58
CA LEU A 94 25.11 -7.78 0.51
C LEU A 94 25.74 -7.48 1.87
N LEU A 95 24.93 -7.45 2.93
CA LEU A 95 25.41 -7.24 4.29
C LEU A 95 26.43 -8.31 4.70
N LEU A 96 26.16 -9.58 4.41
CA LEU A 96 27.11 -10.68 4.67
C LEU A 96 28.43 -10.51 3.91
N ARG A 97 28.38 -10.16 2.62
CA ARG A 97 29.60 -9.96 1.82
C ARG A 97 30.41 -8.78 2.33
N VAL A 98 29.75 -7.68 2.68
CA VAL A 98 30.40 -6.48 3.23
C VAL A 98 31.02 -6.78 4.59
N THR A 99 30.32 -7.49 5.48
CA THR A 99 30.89 -7.86 6.80
C THR A 99 32.07 -8.81 6.66
N VAL A 100 32.00 -9.82 5.78
CA VAL A 100 33.14 -10.72 5.51
C VAL A 100 34.33 -9.95 4.94
N ALA A 101 34.11 -9.05 3.98
CA ALA A 101 35.17 -8.23 3.39
C ALA A 101 35.84 -7.32 4.43
N LEU A 102 35.05 -6.68 5.31
CA LEU A 102 35.58 -5.86 6.39
C LEU A 102 36.40 -6.71 7.38
N LEU A 103 35.89 -7.86 7.82
CA LEU A 103 36.62 -8.76 8.72
C LEU A 103 37.93 -9.25 8.09
N ALA A 104 37.93 -9.60 6.81
CA ALA A 104 39.14 -9.99 6.08
C ALA A 104 40.15 -8.85 6.00
N MET A 105 39.70 -7.62 5.75
CA MET A 105 40.55 -6.43 5.73
C MET A 105 41.17 -6.14 7.11
N PHE A 106 40.38 -6.23 8.18
CA PHE A 106 40.88 -6.08 9.55
C PHE A 106 41.91 -7.16 9.91
N ALA A 107 41.64 -8.43 9.56
CA ALA A 107 42.57 -9.52 9.79
C ALA A 107 43.89 -9.32 9.02
N ALA A 108 43.82 -8.95 7.74
CA ALA A 108 44.99 -8.65 6.92
C ALA A 108 45.83 -7.52 7.53
N CYS A 109 45.17 -6.43 7.94
CA CYS A 109 45.84 -5.30 8.59
C CYS A 109 46.54 -5.71 9.89
N ALA A 110 45.86 -6.48 10.75
CA ALA A 110 46.42 -7.00 11.99
C ALA A 110 47.64 -7.91 11.75
N THR A 111 47.57 -8.82 10.76
CA THR A 111 48.71 -9.67 10.39
C THR A 111 49.89 -8.85 9.88
N ALA A 112 49.66 -7.84 9.05
CA ALA A 112 50.71 -6.95 8.55
C ALA A 112 51.37 -6.17 9.70
N SER A 113 50.58 -5.64 10.63
CA SER A 113 51.10 -4.96 11.82
C SER A 113 51.94 -5.89 12.71
N ALA A 114 51.49 -7.14 12.90
CA ALA A 114 52.23 -8.13 13.69
C ALA A 114 53.57 -8.53 13.03
N VAL A 115 53.59 -8.71 11.72
CA VAL A 115 54.82 -8.99 10.96
C VAL A 115 55.79 -7.82 11.05
N LEU A 116 55.31 -6.59 10.89
CA LEU A 116 56.15 -5.38 11.03
C LEU A 116 56.77 -5.28 12.43
N LEU A 117 55.99 -5.55 13.48
CA LEU A 117 56.50 -5.59 14.86
C LEU A 117 57.53 -6.70 15.10
N ALA A 118 57.36 -7.86 14.46
CA ALA A 118 58.30 -8.97 14.57
C ALA A 118 59.62 -8.70 13.83
N VAL A 119 59.58 -8.02 12.67
CA VAL A 119 60.77 -7.64 11.90
C VAL A 119 61.53 -6.48 12.54
N ALA A 120 60.83 -5.58 13.23
CA ALA A 120 61.45 -4.44 13.93
C ALA A 120 62.11 -4.82 15.27
N ARG A 121 62.04 -6.09 15.70
CA ARG A 121 62.52 -6.60 16.98
C ARG A 121 63.76 -7.46 16.80
#